data_AF-A0A2N4SQT9-F1
#
_entry.id   AF-A0A2N4SQT9-F1
#
_cell.length_a   1.000
_cell.length_b   1.000
_cell.length_c   1.000
_cell.angle_alpha   90.00
_cell.angle_beta   90.00
_cell.angle_gamma   90.00
#
_symmetry.space_group_name_H-M   'P 1'
#
loop_
_entity.id
_entity.type
_entity.pdbx_description
1 polymer ?
#
loop_
_entity_poly.entity_id
_entity_poly.type
_entity_poly.pdbx_seq_one_letter_code
_entity_poly.pdbx_strand_id
1 'polypeptide(L)'
;MNFDHGILNLPLAKRQGNIDAQIDKYKANKAREEAAARRAASKLLAAQRLEAKRILNAMTPERVAELAAKTKSTPSTVRRALKSMVYFQPAKFIKSEGQPS
;
A
#
# COMPACT_ATOMS: atom_id res chain seq x y z
N MET A 1 -26.03 -36.64 8.75
CA MET A 1 -24.63 -36.18 8.77
C MET A 1 -23.94 -36.94 9.89
N ASN A 2 -23.07 -37.89 9.56
CA ASN A 2 -22.38 -38.73 10.55
C ASN A 2 -21.16 -37.97 11.04
N PHE A 3 -21.20 -37.46 12.28
CA PHE A 3 -20.00 -36.90 12.90
C PHE A 3 -19.07 -38.08 13.20
N ASP A 4 -17.97 -38.18 12.44
CA ASP A 4 -16.94 -39.18 12.65
C ASP A 4 -16.27 -38.92 14.01
N HIS A 5 -16.77 -39.60 15.04
CA HIS A 5 -16.23 -39.53 16.40
C HIS A 5 -14.90 -40.32 16.54
N GLY A 6 -14.37 -40.90 15.45
CA GLY A 6 -13.16 -41.73 15.46
C GLY A 6 -11.87 -40.95 15.79
N ILE A 7 -11.86 -39.64 15.56
CA ILE A 7 -10.71 -38.79 15.89
C ILE A 7 -10.67 -38.47 17.39
N LEU A 8 -11.80 -38.57 18.11
CA LEU A 8 -11.88 -38.19 19.52
C LEU A 8 -11.30 -39.25 20.48
N ASN A 9 -10.88 -40.43 19.98
CA ASN A 9 -10.38 -41.53 20.81
C ASN A 9 -8.91 -41.94 20.54
N LEU A 10 -8.14 -41.14 19.79
CA LEU A 10 -6.69 -41.37 19.63
C LEU A 10 -5.91 -40.80 20.82
N PRO A 11 -4.90 -41.50 21.37
CA PRO A 11 -4.04 -40.95 22.41
C PRO A 11 -3.47 -39.59 21.98
N LEU A 12 -3.37 -38.63 22.90
CA LEU A 12 -2.83 -37.28 22.60
C LEU A 12 -1.50 -37.37 21.85
N ALA A 13 -0.62 -38.33 22.16
CA ALA A 13 0.63 -38.59 21.43
C ALA A 13 0.46 -38.83 19.91
N LYS A 14 -0.66 -39.42 19.46
CA LYS A 14 -0.98 -39.64 18.04
C LYS A 14 -1.74 -38.49 17.40
N ARG A 15 -2.38 -37.62 18.20
CA ARG A 15 -3.08 -36.40 17.75
C ARG A 15 -2.17 -35.16 17.69
N GLN A 16 -1.19 -35.05 18.59
CA GLN A 16 -0.42 -33.83 18.85
C GLN A 16 0.93 -33.74 18.10
N GLY A 17 1.45 -34.83 17.54
CA GLY A 17 2.84 -34.89 17.04
C GLY A 17 3.15 -34.07 15.78
N ASN A 18 2.16 -33.42 15.17
CA ASN A 18 2.31 -32.69 13.91
C ASN A 18 1.78 -31.25 13.98
N ILE A 19 1.44 -30.76 15.18
CA ILE A 19 0.90 -29.42 15.38
C ILE A 19 1.96 -28.37 15.10
N ASP A 20 3.20 -28.59 15.56
CA ASP A 20 4.31 -27.65 15.31
C ASP A 20 4.57 -27.51 13.81
N ALA A 21 4.61 -28.61 13.06
CA ALA A 21 4.79 -28.55 11.60
C ALA A 21 3.59 -27.91 10.88
N GLN A 22 2.36 -28.06 11.40
CA GLN A 22 1.18 -27.35 10.87
C GLN A 22 1.27 -25.85 11.16
N ILE A 23 1.72 -25.45 12.35
CA ILE A 23 1.94 -24.06 12.73
C ILE A 23 3.05 -23.45 11.87
N ASP A 24 4.15 -24.15 11.65
CA ASP A 24 5.26 -23.69 10.82
C ASP A 24 4.85 -23.54 9.36
N LYS A 25 4.07 -24.49 8.83
CA LYS A 25 3.49 -24.40 7.49
C LYS A 25 2.55 -23.20 7.37
N TYR A 26 1.72 -22.94 8.38
CA TYR A 26 0.83 -21.78 8.41
C TYR A 26 1.62 -20.45 8.45
N LYS A 27 2.61 -20.33 9.33
CA LYS A 27 3.50 -19.15 9.42
C LYS A 27 4.24 -18.91 8.12
N ALA A 28 4.78 -19.96 7.50
CA ALA A 28 5.47 -19.87 6.21
C ALA A 28 4.53 -19.39 5.09
N ASN A 29 3.29 -19.90 5.07
CA ASN A 29 2.28 -19.44 4.12
C ASN A 29 1.91 -17.97 4.36
N LYS A 30 1.69 -17.56 5.61
CA LYS A 30 1.43 -16.16 5.95
C LYS A 30 2.56 -15.22 5.55
N ALA A 31 3.81 -15.60 5.84
CA ALA A 31 4.98 -14.82 5.44
C ALA A 31 5.08 -14.66 3.90
N ARG A 32 4.73 -15.72 3.14
CA ARG A 32 4.68 -15.67 1.67
C ARG A 32 3.56 -14.76 1.16
N GLU A 33 2.36 -14.84 1.74
CA GLU A 33 1.23 -13.96 1.42
C GLU A 33 1.60 -12.49 1.68
N GLU A 34 2.18 -12.19 2.84
CA GLU A 34 2.62 -10.84 3.21
C GLU A 34 3.75 -10.33 2.31
N ALA A 35 4.69 -11.20 1.93
CA ALA A 35 5.75 -10.84 0.99
C ALA A 35 5.18 -10.52 -0.41
N ALA A 36 4.21 -11.29 -0.88
CA ALA A 36 3.51 -11.02 -2.14
C ALA A 36 2.73 -9.70 -2.07
N ALA A 37 2.00 -9.46 -0.98
CA ALA A 37 1.27 -8.21 -0.75
C ALA A 37 2.21 -6.99 -0.71
N ARG A 38 3.34 -7.08 -0.01
CA ARG A 38 4.36 -6.02 0.03
C ARG A 38 4.95 -5.73 -1.35
N ARG A 39 5.23 -6.75 -2.16
CA ARG A 39 5.70 -6.58 -3.54
C ARG A 39 4.66 -5.88 -4.41
N ALA A 40 3.39 -6.26 -4.30
CA ALA A 40 2.31 -5.61 -5.03
C ALA A 40 2.15 -4.13 -4.61
N ALA A 41 2.15 -3.85 -3.31
CA ALA A 41 2.07 -2.49 -2.78
C ALA A 41 3.26 -1.62 -3.23
N SER A 42 4.48 -2.17 -3.24
CA SER A 42 5.67 -1.48 -3.73
C SER A 42 5.57 -1.10 -5.21
N LYS A 43 5.08 -2.01 -6.06
CA LYS A 43 4.86 -1.75 -7.49
C LYS A 43 3.81 -0.66 -7.71
N LEU A 44 2.69 -0.72 -6.98
CA LEU A 44 1.64 0.30 -7.04
C LEU A 44 2.16 1.68 -6.63
N LEU A 45 2.91 1.74 -5.52
CA LEU A 45 3.49 2.99 -5.04
C LEU A 45 4.51 3.58 -6.03
N ALA A 46 5.30 2.73 -6.69
CA ALA A 46 6.22 3.16 -7.74
C ALA A 46 5.48 3.74 -8.96
N ALA A 47 4.41 3.08 -9.40
CA ALA A 47 3.56 3.56 -10.50
C ALA A 47 2.92 4.91 -10.16
N GLN A 48 2.34 5.04 -8.96
CA GLN A 48 1.76 6.29 -8.47
C GLN A 48 2.80 7.41 -8.38
N ARG A 49 4.04 7.14 -7.94
CA ARG A 49 5.11 8.15 -7.95
C ARG A 49 5.45 8.62 -9.35
N LEU A 50 5.48 7.72 -10.33
CA LEU A 50 5.78 8.08 -11.71
C LEU A 50 4.68 8.98 -12.29
N GLU A 51 3.42 8.62 -12.07
CA GLU A 51 2.27 9.40 -12.51
C GLU A 51 2.21 10.77 -11.82
N ALA A 52 2.37 10.81 -10.51
CA ALA A 52 2.40 12.05 -9.75
C ALA A 52 3.54 13.00 -10.20
N LYS A 53 4.72 12.45 -10.53
CA LYS A 53 5.82 13.24 -11.12
C LYS A 53 5.47 13.78 -12.51
N ARG A 54 4.78 13.00 -13.34
CA ARG A 54 4.33 13.46 -14.67
C ARG A 54 3.36 14.62 -14.55
N ILE A 55 2.36 14.50 -13.68
CA ILE A 55 1.38 15.58 -13.42
C ILE A 55 2.10 16.83 -12.90
N LEU A 56 3.03 16.68 -11.95
CA LEU A 56 3.80 17.82 -11.41
C LEU A 56 4.66 18.51 -12.50
N ASN A 57 5.25 17.75 -13.41
CA ASN A 57 6.06 18.30 -14.50
C ASN A 57 5.20 18.96 -15.58
N ALA A 58 3.99 18.46 -15.81
CA ALA A 58 3.02 19.06 -16.73
C ALA A 58 2.31 20.29 -16.16
N MET A 59 2.45 20.55 -14.85
CA MET A 59 1.78 21.64 -14.16
C MET A 59 2.32 23.00 -14.62
N THR A 60 1.42 23.86 -15.12
CA THR A 60 1.77 25.21 -15.56
C THR A 60 2.15 26.11 -14.37
N PRO A 61 3.02 27.12 -14.58
CA PRO A 61 3.38 28.06 -13.52
C PRO A 61 2.17 28.87 -13.02
N GLU A 62 1.17 29.09 -13.87
CA GLU A 62 -0.10 29.75 -13.54
C GLU A 62 -0.88 28.96 -12.48
N ARG A 63 -1.01 27.64 -12.65
CA ARG A 63 -1.68 26.78 -11.68
C ARG A 63 -0.98 26.77 -10.32
N VAL A 64 0.35 26.82 -10.32
CA VAL A 64 1.13 26.96 -9.08
C VAL A 64 0.86 28.31 -8.41
N ALA A 65 0.71 29.39 -9.17
CA ALA A 65 0.38 30.71 -8.65
C ALA A 65 -1.05 30.76 -8.07
N GLU A 66 -2.02 30.10 -8.69
CA GLU A 66 -3.38 29.95 -8.13
C GLU A 66 -3.36 29.23 -6.76
N LEU A 67 -2.61 28.13 -6.66
CA LEU A 67 -2.45 27.39 -5.41
C LEU A 67 -1.73 28.22 -4.34
N ALA A 68 -0.74 29.02 -4.74
CA ALA A 68 -0.04 29.95 -3.87
C ALA A 68 -0.99 31.04 -3.33
N ALA A 69 -1.86 31.59 -4.17
CA ALA A 69 -2.88 32.54 -3.77
C ALA A 69 -3.88 31.91 -2.77
N LYS A 70 -4.34 30.68 -3.02
CA LYS A 70 -5.25 29.96 -2.12
C LYS A 70 -4.63 29.65 -0.75
N THR A 71 -3.35 29.31 -0.73
CA THR A 71 -2.63 28.94 0.50
C THR A 71 -1.90 30.11 1.16
N LYS A 72 -2.06 31.34 0.65
CA LYS A 72 -1.38 32.56 1.12
C LYS A 72 0.13 32.35 1.29
N SER A 73 0.72 31.56 0.40
CA SER A 73 2.10 31.11 0.47
C SER A 73 2.85 31.52 -0.79
N THR A 74 4.19 31.53 -0.76
CA THR A 74 4.96 31.85 -1.96
C THR A 74 4.92 30.69 -2.98
N PRO A 75 4.94 30.98 -4.29
CA PRO A 75 4.95 29.94 -5.33
C PRO A 75 6.09 28.92 -5.18
N SER A 76 7.25 29.36 -4.68
CA SER A 76 8.40 28.48 -4.38
C SER A 76 8.11 27.50 -3.24
N THR A 77 7.44 27.96 -2.18
CA THR A 77 7.01 27.13 -1.05
C THR A 77 6.00 26.09 -1.49
N VAL A 78 5.03 26.49 -2.32
CA VAL A 78 4.05 25.57 -2.90
C VAL A 78 4.71 24.50 -3.76
N ARG A 79 5.63 24.86 -4.68
CA ARG A 79 6.37 23.85 -5.47
C ARG A 79 7.13 22.86 -4.58
N ARG A 80 7.74 23.33 -3.50
CA ARG A 80 8.44 22.46 -2.53
C ARG A 80 7.47 21.52 -1.82
N ALA A 81 6.31 22.04 -1.39
CA ALA A 81 5.27 21.24 -0.76
C ALA A 81 4.71 20.18 -1.73
N LEU A 82 4.44 20.54 -2.98
CA LEU A 82 3.97 19.61 -4.01
C LEU A 82 5.01 18.52 -4.29
N LYS A 83 6.30 18.87 -4.41
CA LYS A 83 7.38 17.87 -4.54
C LYS A 83 7.43 16.90 -3.36
N SER A 84 7.27 17.41 -2.13
CA SER A 84 7.19 16.58 -0.93
C SER A 84 5.98 15.64 -0.97
N MET A 85 4.82 16.17 -1.36
CA MET A 85 3.58 15.41 -1.45
C MET A 85 3.64 14.29 -2.49
N VAL A 86 4.25 14.54 -3.65
CA VAL A 86 4.54 13.52 -4.67
C VAL A 86 5.43 12.39 -4.13
N TYR A 87 6.38 12.70 -3.25
CA TYR A 87 7.31 11.71 -2.69
C TYR A 87 6.67 10.85 -1.59
N PHE A 88 6.01 11.50 -0.64
CA PHE A 88 5.46 10.86 0.57
C PHE A 88 4.03 10.33 0.39
N GLN A 89 3.20 10.99 -0.41
CA GLN A 89 1.77 10.68 -0.56
C GLN A 89 1.31 10.82 -2.03
N PRO A 90 1.90 10.06 -2.97
CA PRO A 90 1.63 10.19 -4.41
C PRO A 90 0.16 9.96 -4.76
N ALA A 91 -0.52 9.01 -4.11
CA ALA A 91 -1.93 8.72 -4.34
C ALA A 91 -2.86 9.91 -4.06
N LYS A 92 -2.59 10.66 -2.98
CA LYS A 92 -3.40 11.84 -2.65
C LYS A 92 -3.18 12.98 -3.64
N PHE A 93 -1.94 13.14 -4.10
CA PHE A 93 -1.60 14.12 -5.12
C PHE A 93 -2.28 13.83 -6.46
N ILE A 94 -2.25 12.57 -6.91
CA ILE A 94 -2.97 12.16 -8.13
C ILE A 94 -4.47 12.41 -7.96
N LYS A 95 -5.04 12.11 -6.78
CA LYS A 95 -6.47 12.36 -6.55
C LYS A 95 -6.83 13.85 -6.59
N SER A 96 -5.98 14.73 -6.09
CA SER A 96 -6.27 16.18 -6.04
C SER A 96 -6.00 16.91 -7.34
N GLU A 97 -4.98 16.50 -8.11
CA GLU A 97 -4.56 17.20 -9.34
C GLU A 97 -4.85 16.40 -10.63
N GLY A 98 -5.21 15.12 -10.51
CA GLY A 98 -5.51 14.22 -11.64
C GLY A 98 -7.00 14.01 -11.90
N GLN A 99 -7.90 14.63 -11.12
CA GLN A 99 -9.31 14.68 -11.50
C GLN A 99 -9.53 15.85 -12.48
N PRO A 100 -9.90 15.58 -13.75
CA PRO A 100 -10.46 16.63 -14.60
C PRO A 100 -11.73 17.14 -13.92
N SER A 101 -11.75 18.45 -13.62
CA SER A 101 -12.99 19.15 -13.29
C SER A 101 -13.83 19.30 -14.54
#